data_AF-A0A6B3FF36-F1
#
_entry.id   AF-A0A6B3FF36-F1
#
_cell.length_a   1.000
_cell.length_b   1.000
_cell.length_c   1.000
_cell.angle_alpha   90.00
_cell.angle_beta   90.00
_cell.angle_gamma   90.00
#
_symmetry.space_group_name_H-M   'P 1'
#
loop_
_entity.id
_entity.type
_entity.pdbx_description
1 polymer ?
#
loop_
_entity_poly.entity_id
_entity_poly.type
_entity_poly.pdbx_seq_one_letter_code
_entity_poly.pdbx_strand_id
1 'polypeptide(L)' 'QTGLFATYRSWCQNEGAPAMSSRAFAARARELAGLASPKEMILSNQRKYYPGIGLLPDNERQAST' A
#
# COMPACT_ATOMS: atom_id res chain seq x y z
N GLN A 1 6.55 -1.40 9.72
CA GLN A 1 6.14 -1.69 8.33
C GLN A 1 4.80 -1.02 8.10
N THR A 2 4.57 -0.29 7.00
CA THR A 2 3.25 0.29 6.70
C THR A 2 2.29 -0.86 6.38
N GLY A 3 1.04 -0.79 6.86
CA GLY A 3 0.04 -1.85 6.65
C GLY A 3 -0.12 -2.18 5.16
N LEU A 4 -0.14 -1.16 4.30
CA LEU A 4 -0.26 -1.32 2.85
C LEU A 4 0.86 -2.17 2.22
N PHE A 5 2.12 -1.95 2.61
CA PHE A 5 3.23 -2.75 2.07
C PHE A 5 3.21 -4.19 2.60
N ALA A 6 2.75 -4.40 3.84
CA ALA A 6 2.59 -5.74 4.39
C ALA A 6 1.52 -6.53 3.62
N THR A 7 0.36 -5.92 3.36
CA THR A 7 -0.71 -6.53 2.54
C THR A 7 -0.21 -6.85 1.13
N TYR A 8 0.50 -5.93 0.48
CA TYR A 8 1.10 -6.17 -0.84
C TYR A 8 2.05 -7.38 -0.83
N ARG A 9 2.95 -7.47 0.17
CA ARG A 9 3.88 -8.59 0.31
C ARG A 9 3.16 -9.93 0.50
N SER A 10 2.12 -9.95 1.33
CA SER A 10 1.30 -11.15 1.54
C SER A 10 0.57 -11.57 0.26
N TRP A 11 0.02 -10.61 -0.50
CA TRP A 11 -0.62 -10.90 -1.78
C TRP A 11 0.37 -11.51 -2.77
N CYS A 12 1.56 -10.90 -2.97
CA CYS A 12 2.59 -11.46 -3.84
C CYS A 12 2.99 -12.89 -3.45
N GLN A 13 3.12 -13.16 -2.15
CA GLN A 13 3.42 -14.51 -1.66
C GLN A 13 2.33 -15.52 -2.03
N ASN A 14 1.06 -15.14 -1.89
CA ASN A 14 -0.07 -16.01 -2.22
C ASN A 14 -0.15 -16.28 -3.74
N GLU A 15 0.19 -15.30 -4.57
CA GLU A 15 0.22 -15.43 -6.04
C GLU A 15 1.50 -16.12 -6.56
N GLY A 16 2.45 -16.46 -5.69
CA GLY A 16 3.76 -16.98 -6.10
C GLY A 16 4.62 -15.97 -6.88
N ALA A 17 4.30 -14.68 -6.80
CA ALA A 17 4.98 -13.61 -7.51
C ALA A 17 6.10 -12.98 -6.65
N PRO A 18 7.25 -12.60 -7.24
CA PRO A 18 8.29 -11.90 -6.51
C PRO A 18 7.83 -10.49 -6.12
N ALA A 19 7.85 -10.19 -4.82
CA ALA A 19 7.52 -8.85 -4.33
C ALA A 19 8.65 -7.85 -4.62
N MET A 20 8.29 -6.64 -5.05
CA MET A 20 9.27 -5.55 -5.22
C MET A 20 9.80 -5.03 -3.87
N SER A 21 10.93 -4.32 -3.92
CA SER A 21 11.50 -3.69 -2.72
C SER A 21 10.57 -2.62 -2.13
N SER A 22 10.69 -2.37 -0.83
CA SER A 22 9.88 -1.35 -0.14
C SER A 22 10.02 0.05 -0.78
N ARG A 23 11.20 0.38 -1.30
CA ARG A 23 11.46 1.67 -1.96
C ARG A 23 10.79 1.75 -3.33
N ALA A 24 10.88 0.69 -4.13
CA ALA A 24 10.21 0.62 -5.43
C ALA A 24 8.69 0.69 -5.25
N PHE A 25 8.16 -0.05 -4.27
CA PHE A 25 6.75 0.00 -3.90
C PHE A 25 6.32 1.42 -3.51
N ALA A 26 7.07 2.09 -2.64
CA ALA A 26 6.75 3.44 -2.20
C ALA A 26 6.84 4.48 -3.33
N ALA A 27 7.63 4.26 -4.37
CA ALA A 27 7.62 5.09 -5.57
C ALA A 27 6.33 4.85 -6.38
N ARG A 28 5.99 3.58 -6.66
CA ARG A 28 4.76 3.27 -7.41
C ARG A 28 3.48 3.69 -6.71
N ALA A 29 3.38 3.50 -5.40
CA ALA A 29 2.22 3.93 -4.63
C ALA A 29 2.02 5.46 -4.69
N ARG A 30 3.12 6.24 -4.74
CA ARG A 30 3.03 7.70 -4.93
C ARG A 30 2.56 8.05 -6.33
N GLU A 31 3.13 7.44 -7.35
CA GLU A 31 2.72 7.65 -8.74
C GLU A 31 1.22 7.36 -8.94
N LEU A 32 0.72 6.26 -8.37
CA LEU A 32 -0.72 5.92 -8.40
C LEU A 32 -1.59 6.93 -7.64
N ALA A 33 -1.09 7.49 -6.54
CA ALA A 33 -1.78 8.52 -5.77
C ALA A 33 -1.59 9.94 -6.35
N GLY A 34 -0.91 10.10 -7.49
CA GLY A 34 -0.62 11.40 -8.10
C GLY A 34 0.35 12.27 -7.30
N LEU A 35 1.18 11.67 -6.43
CA LEU A 35 2.13 12.38 -5.58
C LEU A 35 3.53 12.42 -6.20
N ALA A 36 4.13 13.61 -6.27
CA ALA A 36 5.51 13.79 -6.70
C ALA A 36 6.51 13.45 -5.58
N SER A 37 6.14 13.65 -4.31
CA SER A 37 7.09 13.46 -3.19
C SER A 37 6.46 12.91 -1.90
N PRO A 38 7.26 12.33 -0.99
CA PRO A 38 6.78 11.90 0.34
C PRO A 38 6.28 13.02 1.26
N LYS A 39 6.43 14.29 0.88
CA LYS A 39 5.94 15.45 1.65
C LYS A 39 4.46 15.71 1.42
N GLU A 40 3.91 15.25 0.29
CA GLU A 40 2.50 15.41 -0.10
C GLU A 40 1.61 14.28 0.45
N MET A 41 2.20 13.31 1.15
CA MET A 41 1.46 12.28 1.88
C MET A 41 0.71 12.89 3.08
N ILE A 42 -0.47 12.34 3.41
CA ILE A 42 -1.24 12.77 4.57
C ILE A 42 -0.54 12.31 5.85
N LEU A 43 -0.34 13.22 6.80
CA LEU A 43 0.15 12.91 8.13
C LEU A 43 -1.02 12.84 9.12
N SER A 44 -1.20 11.70 9.78
CA SER A 44 -2.19 11.50 10.84
C SER A 44 -1.56 10.69 11.97
N ASN A 45 -1.68 11.15 13.22
CA ASN A 45 -1.05 10.50 14.39
C ASN A 45 0.43 10.14 14.16
N GLN A 46 1.20 11.09 13.62
CA GLN A 46 2.63 10.93 13.28
C GLN A 46 2.94 9.84 12.24
N ARG A 47 1.92 9.32 11.53
CA ARG A 47 2.05 8.31 10.48
C ARG A 47 1.66 8.90 9.13
N LYS A 48 2.40 8.53 8.09
CA LYS A 48 2.14 8.97 6.71
C LYS A 48 1.25 7.97 5.98
N TYR A 49 0.29 8.49 5.22
CA TYR A 49 -0.67 7.74 4.43
C TYR A 49 -0.69 8.24 2.99
N TYR A 50 -0.94 7.33 2.05
CA TYR A 50 -1.19 7.68 0.65
C TYR A 50 -2.65 8.14 0.50
N PRO A 51 -2.92 9.36 0.02
CA PRO A 51 -4.28 9.81 -0.27
C PRO A 51 -4.94 8.92 -1.33
N GLY A 52 -6.23 8.63 -1.17
CA GLY A 52 -7.00 7.83 -2.13
C GLY A 52 -6.66 6.33 -2.15
N ILE A 53 -5.70 5.85 -1.36
CA ILE A 53 -5.36 4.43 -1.25
C ILE A 53 -5.77 3.91 0.12
N GLY A 54 -6.82 3.08 0.15
CA GLY A 54 -7.30 2.39 1.35
C GLY A 54 -7.00 0.89 1.29
N LEU A 55 -6.75 0.29 2.46
CA LEU A 55 -6.83 -1.16 2.61
C LEU A 55 -8.27 -1.53 2.95
N LEU A 56 -8.81 -2.52 2.25
CA LEU A 56 -10.08 -3.12 2.64
C LEU A 56 -9.94 -3.76 4.02
N PRO A 57 -10.95 -3.63 4.89
CA PRO A 57 -11.00 -4.35 6.14
C PRO A 57 -11.10 -5.87 5.88
N ASP A 58 -10.65 -6.68 6.82
CA ASP A 58 -10.57 -8.15 6.65
C ASP A 58 -11.90 -8.81 6.29
N ASN A 59 -13.01 -8.24 6.77
CA ASN A 59 -14.36 -8.73 6.49
C ASN A 59 -14.82 -8.51 5.03
N GLU A 60 -14.28 -7.52 4.33
CA GLU A 60 -14.64 -7.23 2.93
C GLU A 60 -13.76 -7.99 1.93
N ARG A 61 -12.60 -8.50 2.36
CA ARG A 61 -11.69 -9.28 1.49
C ARG A 61 -12.26 -10.63 1.04
N GLN A 62 -13.26 -11.18 1.73
CA GLN A 62 -13.83 -12.50 1.44
C GLN A 62 -15.02 -12.47 0.47
N ALA A 63 -15.52 -11.29 0.08
CA ALA A 63 -16.78 -11.15 -0.66
C ALA A 63 -16.69 -11.40 -2.19
N SER A 64 -15.57 -11.92 -2.68
CA SER A 64 -15.42 -12.29 -4.10
C SER A 64 -15.31 -13.82 -4.21
N THR A 65 -16.45 -14.52 -4.12
CA THR A 65 -16.62 -15.92 -4.54
C THR A 65 -17.56 -15.95 -5.74
#